data_AF-A0A510HBY9-F1
#
_entry.id   AF-A0A510HBY9-F1
#
_cell.length_a   1.000
_cell.length_b   1.000
_cell.length_c   1.000
_cell.angle_alpha   90.00
_cell.angle_beta   90.00
_cell.angle_gamma   90.00
#
_symmetry.space_group_name_H-M   'P 1'
#
loop_
_entity.id
_entity.type
_entity.pdbx_description
1 polymer ?
#
loop_
_entity_poly.entity_id
_entity_poly.type
_entity_poly.pdbx_seq_one_letter_code
_entity_poly.pdbx_strand_id
1 'polypeptide(L)'
;MDKYYLSISYEDNEPEPKPTTIRKAVGLDMGLESLVIASNGVFYPYKKFFQNLQTKLTKAQRRLSKKLKGSNNRKKNKLRKWHKSTLLSGIAERTTYIKSVMR
;
A
#
# COMPACT_ATOMS: atom_id res chain seq x y z
N MET A 1 2.96 -30.15 -4.48
CA MET A 1 2.84 -29.28 -5.66
C MET A 1 3.78 -28.13 -5.46
N ASP A 2 4.92 -28.22 -6.14
CA ASP A 2 5.96 -27.20 -6.06
C ASP A 2 5.49 -25.95 -6.79
N LYS A 3 5.73 -24.78 -6.19
CA LYS A 3 5.38 -23.49 -6.77
C LYS A 3 6.65 -22.78 -7.16
N TYR A 4 6.77 -22.51 -8.45
CA TYR A 4 7.85 -21.71 -9.01
C TYR A 4 7.37 -20.28 -9.16
N TYR A 5 8.24 -19.33 -8.82
CA TYR A 5 8.00 -17.90 -8.99
C TYR A 5 9.15 -17.32 -9.80
N LEU A 6 8.83 -16.45 -10.76
CA LEU A 6 9.79 -15.69 -11.54
C LEU A 6 9.57 -14.21 -11.24
N SER A 7 10.62 -13.50 -10.83
CA SER A 7 10.61 -12.05 -10.68
C SER A 7 11.54 -11.47 -11.72
N ILE A 8 10.99 -10.70 -12.66
CA ILE A 8 11.76 -9.98 -13.67
C ILE A 8 11.77 -8.51 -13.27
N SER A 9 12.96 -7.95 -13.11
CA SER A 9 13.17 -6.51 -12.98
C SER A 9 13.90 -6.03 -14.23
N TYR A 10 13.47 -4.92 -14.79
CA TYR A 10 14.20 -4.23 -15.85
C TYR A 10 14.39 -2.78 -15.43
N GLU A 11 15.47 -2.20 -15.91
CA GLU A 11 15.75 -0.77 -15.78
C GLU A 11 15.41 -0.14 -17.12
N ASP A 12 14.56 0.90 -17.07
CA ASP A 12 14.22 1.65 -18.25
C ASP A 12 15.28 2.74 -18.45
N ASN A 13 16.07 2.61 -19.52
CA ASN A 13 17.10 3.58 -19.89
C ASN A 13 16.56 4.66 -20.84
N GLU A 14 15.24 4.86 -20.89
CA GLU A 14 14.70 5.99 -21.64
C GLU A 14 15.32 7.30 -21.13
N PRO A 15 15.85 8.14 -22.04
CA PRO A 15 16.45 9.39 -21.66
C PRO A 15 15.39 10.28 -21.01
N GLU A 16 15.75 10.97 -19.92
CA GLU A 16 14.84 11.92 -19.29
C GLU A 16 14.31 12.92 -20.33
N PRO A 17 13.01 13.28 -20.26
CA PRO A 17 12.44 14.23 -21.20
C PRO A 17 13.22 15.53 -21.14
N LYS A 18 13.59 16.06 -22.31
CA LYS A 18 14.34 17.31 -22.40
C LYS A 18 13.60 18.42 -21.63
N PRO A 19 14.32 19.23 -20.82
CA PRO A 19 13.71 20.31 -20.08
C PRO A 19 12.98 21.24 -21.05
N THR A 20 11.66 21.30 -20.92
CA THR A 20 10.80 22.16 -21.74
C THR A 20 10.50 23.43 -20.95
N THR A 21 10.35 24.57 -21.63
CA THR A 21 9.94 25.81 -20.97
C THR A 21 8.59 25.60 -20.27
N ILE A 22 8.57 25.72 -18.95
CA ILE A 22 7.37 25.55 -18.15
C ILE A 22 6.44 26.75 -18.41
N ARG A 23 5.36 26.53 -19.16
CA ARG A 23 4.35 27.58 -19.45
C ARG A 23 3.30 27.73 -18.36
N LYS A 24 3.06 26.66 -17.59
CA LYS A 24 2.05 26.62 -16.52
C LYS A 24 2.51 25.63 -15.46
N ALA A 25 2.61 26.09 -14.22
CA ALA A 25 2.84 25.24 -13.07
C ALA A 25 1.51 24.85 -12.43
N VAL A 26 1.39 23.59 -12.00
CA VAL A 26 0.26 23.10 -11.20
C VAL A 26 0.84 22.60 -9.89
N GLY A 27 0.38 23.17 -8.77
CA GLY A 27 0.73 22.66 -7.45
C GLY A 27 -0.08 21.38 -7.19
N LEU A 28 0.59 20.35 -6.67
CA LEU A 28 -0.04 19.12 -6.23
C LEU A 28 0.05 19.05 -4.70
N ASP A 29 -1.09 19.03 -4.03
CA ASP A 29 -1.19 18.79 -2.60
C ASP A 29 -1.72 17.37 -2.36
N MET A 30 -1.15 16.65 -1.40
CA MET A 30 -1.46 15.25 -1.13
C MET A 30 -1.92 15.07 0.31
N GLY A 31 -3.15 14.57 0.48
CA GLY A 31 -3.81 14.49 1.78
C GLY A 31 -4.30 13.10 2.17
N LEU A 32 -4.75 12.98 3.42
CA LEU A 32 -5.43 11.79 3.93
C LEU A 32 -6.90 11.70 3.48
N GLU A 33 -7.51 12.85 3.27
CA GLU A 33 -8.88 12.98 2.77
C GLU A 33 -8.94 12.77 1.25
N SER A 34 -7.88 13.21 0.57
CA SER A 34 -7.80 13.35 -0.90
C SER A 34 -6.42 12.90 -1.35
N LEU A 35 -6.36 11.95 -2.28
CA LEU A 35 -5.08 11.41 -2.73
C LEU A 35 -4.20 12.50 -3.35
N VAL A 36 -4.79 13.34 -4.20
CA VAL A 36 -4.14 14.49 -4.83
C VAL A 36 -5.19 15.59 -5.03
N ILE A 37 -4.82 16.82 -4.70
CA ILE A 37 -5.53 18.06 -5.01
C ILE A 37 -4.60 18.88 -5.89
N ALA A 38 -5.05 19.23 -7.09
CA ALA A 38 -4.28 20.05 -8.00
C ALA A 38 -4.77 21.50 -7.97
N SER A 39 -3.85 22.47 -8.04
CA SER A 39 -4.19 23.91 -8.02
C SER A 39 -5.05 24.37 -9.21
N ASN A 40 -5.24 23.52 -10.21
CA ASN A 40 -6.15 23.72 -11.34
C ASN A 40 -7.58 23.23 -11.08
N GLY A 41 -7.90 22.83 -9.84
CA GLY A 41 -9.22 22.36 -9.41
C GLY A 41 -9.47 20.86 -9.63
N VAL A 42 -8.50 20.10 -10.14
CA VAL A 42 -8.65 18.64 -10.28
C VAL A 42 -8.48 17.96 -8.93
N PHE A 43 -9.40 17.04 -8.64
CA PHE A 43 -9.46 16.31 -7.37
C PHE A 43 -9.41 14.80 -7.60
N TYR A 44 -8.48 14.13 -6.89
CA TYR A 44 -8.41 12.68 -6.87
C TYR A 44 -8.79 12.16 -5.48
N PRO A 45 -9.93 11.44 -5.34
CA PRO A 45 -10.39 10.96 -4.05
C PRO A 45 -9.47 9.88 -3.48
N TYR A 46 -9.29 9.89 -2.16
CA TYR A 46 -8.57 8.81 -1.49
C TYR A 46 -9.41 7.51 -1.53
N LYS A 47 -8.96 6.54 -2.32
CA LYS A 47 -9.52 5.18 -2.25
C LYS A 47 -9.10 4.56 -0.91
N LYS A 48 -10.06 4.39 0.02
CA LYS A 48 -9.91 3.79 1.36
C LYS A 48 -9.47 2.31 1.37
N PHE A 49 -8.71 1.87 0.38
CA PHE A 49 -8.23 0.50 0.22
C PHE A 49 -7.45 0.03 1.45
N PHE A 50 -6.55 0.87 1.97
CA PHE A 50 -5.76 0.54 3.15
C PHE A 50 -6.65 0.35 4.39
N GLN A 51 -7.56 1.28 4.66
CA GLN A 51 -8.49 1.20 5.80
C GLN A 51 -9.38 -0.07 5.72
N ASN A 52 -9.84 -0.41 4.52
CA ASN A 52 -10.63 -1.62 4.27
C ASN A 52 -9.83 -2.89 4.52
N LEU A 53 -8.59 -2.95 4.05
CA LEU A 53 -7.69 -4.09 4.29
C LEU A 53 -7.33 -4.22 5.77
N GLN A 54 -7.04 -3.11 6.45
CA GLN A 54 -6.74 -3.07 7.87
C GLN A 54 -7.92 -3.60 8.68
N THR A 55 -9.14 -3.14 8.39
CA THR A 55 -10.36 -3.65 9.03
C THR A 55 -10.54 -5.16 8.83
N LYS A 56 -10.30 -5.66 7.61
CA LYS A 56 -10.35 -7.10 7.30
C LYS A 56 -9.27 -7.87 8.09
N LEU A 57 -8.06 -7.33 8.20
CA LEU A 57 -6.97 -7.92 8.97
C LEU A 57 -7.32 -7.98 10.46
N THR A 58 -7.81 -6.89 11.05
CA THR A 58 -8.21 -6.83 12.46
C THR A 58 -9.31 -7.84 12.78
N LYS A 59 -10.36 -7.91 11.95
CA LYS A 59 -11.43 -8.92 12.10
C LYS A 59 -10.86 -10.34 12.03
N ALA A 60 -9.94 -10.58 11.09
CA ALA A 60 -9.27 -11.86 10.97
C ALA A 60 -8.42 -12.18 12.21
N GLN A 61 -7.62 -11.25 12.72
CA GLN A 61 -6.81 -11.43 13.93
C GLN A 61 -7.68 -11.72 15.16
N ARG A 62 -8.78 -10.98 15.38
CA ARG A 62 -9.77 -11.26 16.44
C ARG A 62 -10.36 -12.66 16.34
N ARG A 63 -10.71 -13.13 15.14
CA ARG A 63 -11.15 -14.52 14.93
C ARG A 63 -10.05 -15.54 15.22
N LEU A 64 -8.77 -15.18 15.08
CA LEU A 64 -7.65 -16.07 15.42
C LEU A 64 -7.49 -16.21 16.93
N SER A 65 -7.56 -15.10 17.67
CA SER A 65 -7.32 -15.10 19.12
C SER A 65 -8.33 -15.97 19.85
N LYS A 66 -9.59 -15.97 19.41
CA LYS A 66 -10.69 -16.80 19.93
C LYS A 66 -10.60 -18.30 19.62
N LYS A 67 -9.72 -18.75 18.69
CA LYS A 67 -9.58 -20.18 18.39
C LYS A 67 -8.77 -20.89 19.47
N LEU A 68 -9.06 -22.18 19.72
CA LEU A 68 -8.28 -22.99 20.67
C LEU A 68 -6.78 -22.95 20.35
N LYS A 69 -5.95 -22.62 21.35
CA LYS A 69 -4.48 -22.65 21.26
C LYS A 69 -4.03 -24.07 20.88
N GLY A 70 -2.99 -24.21 20.06
CA GLY A 70 -2.48 -25.52 19.62
C GLY A 70 -3.23 -26.20 18.46
N SER A 71 -4.52 -25.89 18.22
CA SER A 71 -5.29 -26.56 17.17
C SER A 71 -4.71 -26.36 15.75
N ASN A 72 -4.78 -27.39 14.92
CA ASN A 72 -4.32 -27.34 13.52
C ASN A 72 -5.01 -26.23 12.71
N ASN A 73 -6.30 -26.00 12.97
CA ASN A 73 -7.06 -24.90 12.36
C ASN A 73 -6.60 -23.51 12.83
N ARG A 74 -6.03 -23.36 14.03
CA ARG A 74 -5.39 -22.11 14.46
C ARG A 74 -4.04 -21.92 13.80
N LYS A 75 -3.21 -22.96 13.70
CA LYS A 75 -1.89 -22.92 13.02
C LYS A 75 -2.02 -22.49 11.55
N LYS A 76 -2.89 -23.16 10.77
CA LYS A 76 -3.16 -22.81 9.36
C LYS A 76 -3.64 -21.36 9.19
N ASN A 77 -4.56 -20.90 10.05
CA ASN A 77 -5.07 -19.53 10.00
C ASN A 77 -4.06 -18.48 10.47
N LYS A 78 -3.13 -18.82 11.37
CA LYS A 78 -2.06 -17.93 11.82
C LYS A 78 -1.09 -17.65 10.66
N LEU A 79 -0.63 -18.70 9.98
CA LEU A 79 0.30 -18.59 8.85
C LEU A 79 -0.27 -17.70 7.73
N ARG A 80 -1.52 -17.92 7.33
CA ARG A 80 -2.20 -17.11 6.31
C ARG A 80 -2.39 -15.64 6.71
N LYS A 81 -2.55 -15.36 8.00
CA LYS A 81 -2.70 -13.97 8.52
C LYS A 81 -1.35 -13.26 8.64
N TRP A 82 -0.29 -14.00 8.96
CA TRP A 82 1.06 -13.47 9.07
C TRP A 82 1.53 -12.89 7.72
N HIS A 83 1.39 -13.66 6.63
CA HIS A 83 1.69 -13.20 5.27
C HIS A 83 0.94 -11.92 4.88
N LYS A 84 -0.34 -11.79 5.27
CA LYS A 84 -1.13 -10.58 5.01
C LYS A 84 -0.72 -9.40 5.90
N SER A 85 -0.25 -9.66 7.11
CA SER A 85 0.25 -8.65 8.05
C SER A 85 1.56 -8.03 7.54
N THR A 86 2.48 -8.85 7.04
CA THR A 86 3.77 -8.41 6.48
C THR A 86 3.59 -7.53 5.24
N LEU A 87 2.61 -7.86 4.39
CA LEU A 87 2.25 -7.01 3.25
C LEU A 87 1.70 -5.65 3.67
N LEU A 88 0.88 -5.61 4.74
CA LEU A 88 0.30 -4.37 5.24
C LEU A 88 1.32 -3.48 5.98
N SER A 89 2.30 -4.07 6.68
CA SER A 89 3.39 -3.30 7.31
C SER A 89 4.29 -2.65 6.27
N GLY A 90 4.67 -3.37 5.21
CA GLY A 90 5.50 -2.81 4.14
C GLY A 90 4.81 -1.67 3.36
N ILE A 91 3.49 -1.76 3.16
CA ILE A 91 2.70 -0.67 2.56
C ILE A 91 2.63 0.53 3.51
N ALA A 92 2.40 0.28 4.81
CA ALA A 92 2.31 1.33 5.83
C ALA A 92 3.63 2.12 5.94
N GLU A 93 4.77 1.42 5.99
CA GLU A 93 6.11 2.03 6.02
C GLU A 93 6.38 2.88 4.78
N ARG A 94 6.03 2.39 3.57
CA ARG A 94 6.13 3.16 2.33
C ARG A 94 5.24 4.41 2.34
N THR A 95 4.01 4.33 2.85
CA THR A 95 3.16 5.53 3.00
C THR A 95 3.69 6.51 4.03
N THR A 96 4.30 6.05 5.12
CA THR A 96 4.94 6.91 6.11
C THR A 96 6.16 7.60 5.52
N TYR A 97 6.98 6.89 4.74
CA TYR A 97 8.10 7.45 4.00
C TYR A 97 7.64 8.52 3.00
N ILE A 98 6.63 8.24 2.19
CA ILE A 98 6.07 9.23 1.25
C ILE A 98 5.56 10.48 1.99
N LYS A 99 4.87 10.31 3.12
CA LYS A 99 4.44 11.43 3.98
C LYS A 99 5.59 12.21 4.61
N SER A 100 6.73 11.56 4.85
CA SER A 100 7.94 12.20 5.39
C SER A 100 8.72 12.97 4.33
N VAL A 101 8.70 12.50 3.08
CA VAL A 101 9.44 13.10 1.96
C VAL A 101 8.66 14.23 1.29
N MET A 102 7.32 14.18 1.34
CA MET A 102 6.45 15.25 0.84
C MET A 102 6.25 16.41 1.85
N ARG A 103 7.02 16.43 2.94
CA ARG A 103 6.97 17.48 3.97
C ARG A 103 8.15 18.43 3.85
#